data_AF-A0A7J3A6R8-F1
#
_entry.id   AF-A0A7J3A6R8-F1
#
_cell.length_a   1.000
_cell.length_b   1.000
_cell.length_c   1.000
_cell.angle_alpha   90.00
_cell.angle_beta   90.00
_cell.angle_gamma   90.00
#
_symmetry.space_group_name_H-M   'P 1'
#
loop_
_entity.id
_entity.type
_entity.pdbx_description
1 polymer ?
#
loop_
_entity_poly.entity_id
_entity_poly.type
_entity_poly.pdbx_seq_one_letter_code
_entity_poly.pdbx_strand_id
1 'polypeptide(L)'
;MDGLGWLEVAQEVLEVCTEAQRAVGTLKPAELEQKLKSRRWRFVQPLSVGDDLSIVLKLDFDHLDEEKLKELVESLHLRLGSIRLFNHVLVSEGGGYFGIGKGMLRISTKFPKDSLLEILKTLLS
;
A
#
# COMPACT_ATOMS: atom_id res chain seq x y z
N MET A 1 1.13 6.83 -20.63
CA MET A 1 2.21 7.17 -19.67
C MET A 1 3.37 6.26 -20.01
N ASP A 2 4.53 6.83 -20.35
CA ASP A 2 5.70 6.05 -20.77
C ASP A 2 6.18 5.16 -19.62
N GLY A 3 6.62 3.93 -19.92
CA GLY A 3 6.86 2.85 -18.96
C GLY A 3 7.92 3.07 -17.87
N LEU A 4 8.46 4.28 -17.75
CA LEU A 4 9.33 4.74 -16.66
C LEU A 4 8.54 5.32 -15.47
N GLY A 5 7.33 5.84 -15.69
CA GLY A 5 6.57 6.55 -14.65
C GLY A 5 6.09 5.66 -13.51
N TRP A 6 5.70 4.42 -13.78
CA TRP A 6 5.18 3.51 -12.76
C TRP A 6 6.26 2.94 -11.84
N LEU A 7 7.48 2.76 -12.37
CA LEU A 7 8.60 2.21 -11.61
C LEU A 7 9.07 3.20 -10.54
N GLU A 8 9.15 4.48 -10.88
CA GLU A 8 9.47 5.55 -9.92
C GLU A 8 8.43 5.61 -8.80
N VAL A 9 7.14 5.54 -9.15
CA VAL A 9 6.04 5.46 -8.18
C VAL A 9 6.19 4.23 -7.29
N ALA A 10 6.38 3.05 -7.87
CA ALA A 10 6.46 1.79 -7.12
C ALA A 10 7.67 1.78 -6.17
N GLN A 11 8.82 2.27 -6.62
CA GLN A 11 10.02 2.40 -5.80
C GLN A 11 9.76 3.31 -4.61
N GLU A 12 9.14 4.46 -4.82
CA GLU A 12 8.84 5.37 -3.72
C GLU A 12 7.85 4.80 -2.71
N VAL A 13 6.81 4.09 -3.17
CA VAL A 13 5.88 3.38 -2.28
C VAL A 13 6.61 2.35 -1.41
N LEU A 14 7.53 1.59 -2.00
CA LEU A 14 8.33 0.59 -1.28
C LEU A 14 9.28 1.22 -0.25
N GLU A 15 9.90 2.36 -0.58
CA GLU A 15 10.74 3.11 0.34
C GLU A 15 9.94 3.62 1.55
N VAL A 16 8.77 4.23 1.30
CA VAL A 16 7.86 4.71 2.35
C VAL A 16 7.40 3.57 3.25
N CYS A 17 7.02 2.42 2.69
CA CYS A 17 6.65 1.23 3.46
C CYS A 17 7.82 0.69 4.29
N THR A 18 9.02 0.68 3.72
CA THR A 18 10.23 0.25 4.43
C THR A 18 10.54 1.13 5.63
N GLU A 19 10.39 2.45 5.49
CA GLU A 19 10.61 3.37 6.58
C GLU A 19 9.55 3.27 7.66
N ALA A 20 8.28 3.15 7.29
CA ALA A 20 7.21 2.96 8.26
C ALA A 20 7.37 1.64 9.02
N GLN A 21 7.75 0.55 8.35
CA GLN A 21 8.06 -0.73 8.99
C GLN A 21 9.16 -0.61 10.05
N ARG A 22 10.25 0.10 9.74
CA ARG A 22 11.35 0.33 10.69
C ARG A 22 10.94 1.23 11.87
N ALA A 23 9.94 2.08 11.65
CA ALA A 23 9.43 3.02 12.65
C ALA A 23 8.42 2.39 13.63
N VAL A 24 7.86 1.21 13.31
CA VAL A 24 6.96 0.48 14.20
C VAL A 24 7.68 0.22 15.54
N GLY A 25 7.06 0.62 16.65
CA GLY A 25 7.61 0.46 17.99
C GLY A 25 8.77 1.39 18.36
N THR A 26 9.29 2.19 17.43
CA THR A 26 10.38 3.15 17.67
C THR A 26 9.93 4.60 17.60
N LEU A 27 8.93 4.92 16.76
CA LEU A 27 8.36 6.26 16.63
C LEU A 27 6.88 6.26 17.00
N LYS A 28 6.40 7.37 17.55
CA LYS A 28 4.96 7.62 17.67
C LYS A 28 4.36 7.84 16.28
N PRO A 29 3.08 7.50 16.07
CA PRO A 29 2.41 7.70 14.78
C PRO A 29 2.55 9.14 14.23
N ALA A 30 2.46 10.16 15.10
CA ALA A 30 2.59 11.56 14.70
C ALA A 30 4.01 11.94 14.23
N GLU A 31 5.06 11.35 14.83
CA GLU A 31 6.45 11.58 14.42
C GLU A 31 6.73 10.92 13.08
N LEU A 32 6.20 9.70 12.89
CA LEU A 32 6.25 9.02 11.61
C LEU A 32 5.49 9.82 10.53
N GLU A 33 4.33 10.38 10.86
CA GLU A 33 3.56 11.24 9.95
C GLU A 33 4.40 12.44 9.49
N GLN A 34 5.02 13.16 10.42
CA GLN A 34 5.87 14.31 10.11
C GLN A 34 7.06 13.92 9.23
N LYS A 35 7.72 12.80 9.57
CA LYS A 35 8.84 12.27 8.80
C LYS A 35 8.44 11.94 7.36
N LEU A 36 7.33 11.22 7.17
CA LEU A 36 6.87 10.81 5.83
C LEU A 36 6.30 11.98 5.03
N LYS A 37 5.65 12.96 5.68
CA LYS A 37 5.16 14.20 5.03
C LYS A 37 6.26 15.13 4.53
N SER A 38 7.50 14.99 5.01
CA SER A 38 8.64 15.79 4.52
C SER A 38 9.08 15.42 3.09
N ARG A 39 8.64 14.26 2.60
CA ARG A 39 8.85 13.84 1.21
C ARG A 39 7.90 14.62 0.30
N ARG A 40 8.24 14.71 -0.99
CA ARG A 40 7.22 15.01 -2.00
C ARG A 40 6.13 13.92 -1.88
N TRP A 41 4.95 14.09 -2.47
CA TRP A 41 3.89 13.08 -2.61
C TRP A 41 2.67 13.17 -1.68
N ARG A 42 1.55 12.78 -2.30
CA ARG A 42 0.18 13.19 -2.03
C ARG A 42 -0.39 12.42 -0.85
N PHE A 43 -0.26 13.01 0.33
CA PHE A 43 -0.96 12.65 1.58
C PHE A 43 -0.66 11.24 2.11
N VAL A 44 0.42 11.14 2.91
CA VAL A 44 0.67 10.01 3.80
C VAL A 44 0.00 10.26 5.14
N GLN A 45 -0.98 9.43 5.50
CA GLN A 45 -1.54 9.41 6.86
C GLN A 45 -1.23 8.06 7.50
N PRO A 46 -0.41 8.01 8.57
CA PRO A 46 -0.29 6.82 9.38
C PRO A 46 -1.60 6.63 10.16
N LEU A 47 -2.30 5.54 9.88
CA LEU A 47 -3.44 5.10 10.68
C LEU A 47 -2.95 3.98 11.61
N SER A 48 -2.97 4.25 12.92
CA SER A 48 -2.82 3.22 13.94
C SER A 48 -4.17 2.53 14.14
N VAL A 49 -4.22 1.23 13.90
CA VAL A 49 -5.34 0.37 14.28
C VAL A 49 -4.78 -0.67 15.24
N GLY A 50 -4.89 -0.40 16.54
CA GLY A 50 -4.17 -1.18 17.56
C GLY A 50 -2.65 -1.08 17.35
N ASP A 51 -1.98 -2.23 17.36
CA ASP A 51 -0.52 -2.33 17.19
C ASP A 51 -0.06 -2.29 15.72
N ASP A 52 -0.99 -2.15 14.75
CA ASP A 52 -0.65 -2.03 13.34
C ASP A 52 -0.63 -0.58 12.88
N LEU A 53 0.44 -0.20 12.18
CA LEU A 53 0.53 1.06 11.45
C LEU A 53 0.21 0.80 9.99
N SER A 54 -0.56 1.69 9.38
CA SER A 54 -0.83 1.66 7.94
C SER A 54 -0.59 3.01 7.30
N ILE A 55 -0.09 3.00 6.08
CA ILE A 55 0.19 4.18 5.26
C ILE A 55 -0.94 4.31 4.25
N VAL A 56 -1.58 5.47 4.20
CA VAL A 56 -2.49 5.82 3.10
C VAL A 56 -1.71 6.61 2.05
N LEU A 57 -1.90 6.32 0.77
CA LEU A 57 -1.26 7.00 -0.36
C LEU A 57 -2.35 7.42 -1.34
N LYS A 58 -2.34 8.66 -1.83
CA LYS A 58 -3.20 9.06 -2.95
C LYS A 58 -2.46 8.80 -4.26
N LEU A 59 -2.99 7.88 -5.04
CA LEU A 59 -2.44 7.47 -6.32
C LEU A 59 -3.56 7.47 -7.34
N ASP A 60 -3.39 8.24 -8.42
CA ASP A 60 -4.23 8.12 -9.59
C ASP A 60 -3.76 6.89 -10.35
N PHE A 61 -4.57 5.85 -10.34
CA PHE A 61 -4.44 4.69 -11.20
C PHE A 61 -5.73 4.54 -11.99
N ASP A 62 -5.61 4.12 -13.24
CA ASP A 62 -6.76 3.90 -14.13
C ASP A 62 -7.67 2.78 -13.60
N HIS A 63 -8.74 2.46 -14.34
CA HIS A 63 -9.70 1.43 -13.93
C HIS A 63 -9.00 0.11 -13.55
N LEU A 64 -9.27 -0.34 -12.32
CA LEU A 64 -8.76 -1.61 -11.79
C LEU A 64 -9.37 -2.77 -12.58
N ASP A 65 -8.52 -3.58 -13.18
CA ASP A 65 -8.93 -4.86 -13.78
C ASP A 65 -9.18 -5.89 -12.68
N GLU A 66 -10.45 -6.12 -12.36
CA GLU A 66 -10.85 -7.04 -11.29
C GLU A 66 -10.50 -8.50 -11.57
N GLU A 67 -10.40 -8.92 -12.84
CA GLU A 67 -10.03 -10.29 -13.20
C GLU A 67 -8.54 -10.51 -12.94
N LYS A 68 -7.68 -9.60 -13.43
CA LYS A 68 -6.24 -9.63 -13.12
C LYS A 68 -5.96 -9.55 -11.62
N LEU A 69 -6.75 -8.78 -10.89
CA LEU A 69 -6.61 -8.70 -9.43
C LEU A 69 -6.90 -10.05 -8.76
N LYS A 70 -7.93 -10.77 -9.20
CA LYS A 70 -8.26 -12.10 -8.67
C LYS A 70 -7.15 -13.10 -8.97
N GLU A 71 -6.65 -13.13 -10.20
CA GLU A 71 -5.50 -13.99 -10.57
C GLU A 71 -4.27 -13.68 -9.71
N LEU A 72 -3.99 -12.39 -9.49
CA LEU A 72 -2.87 -11.97 -8.66
C LEU A 72 -3.04 -12.39 -7.19
N VAL A 73 -4.24 -12.24 -6.64
CA VAL A 73 -4.56 -12.68 -5.27
C VAL A 73 -4.32 -14.17 -5.11
N GLU A 74 -4.77 -14.98 -6.07
CA GLU A 74 -4.58 -16.43 -6.04
C GLU A 74 -3.10 -16.82 -6.13
N SER A 75 -2.36 -16.25 -7.09
CA SER A 75 -0.93 -16.54 -7.28
C SER A 75 -0.07 -16.13 -6.08
N LEU A 76 -0.42 -15.01 -5.42
CA LEU A 76 0.28 -14.51 -4.23
C LEU A 76 -0.24 -15.14 -2.92
N HIS A 77 -1.19 -16.09 -2.99
CA HIS A 77 -1.81 -16.74 -1.83
C HIS A 77 -2.40 -15.73 -0.83
N LEU A 78 -3.01 -14.66 -1.35
CA LEU A 78 -3.67 -13.61 -0.56
C LEU A 78 -5.16 -13.91 -0.41
N ARG A 79 -5.80 -13.26 0.56
CA ARG A 79 -7.26 -13.27 0.72
C ARG A 79 -7.85 -11.95 0.28
N LEU A 80 -8.99 -11.99 -0.42
CA LEU A 80 -9.77 -10.80 -0.74
C LEU A 80 -10.81 -10.50 0.34
N GLY A 81 -10.91 -9.23 0.69
CA GLY A 81 -11.92 -8.69 1.57
C GLY A 81 -12.30 -7.27 1.16
N SER A 82 -13.08 -6.60 2.00
CA SER A 82 -13.45 -5.20 1.81
C SER A 82 -13.57 -4.50 3.16
N ILE A 83 -13.30 -3.21 3.19
CA ILE A 83 -13.55 -2.33 4.34
C ILE A 83 -14.14 -1.01 3.84
N ARG A 84 -14.76 -0.23 4.73
CA ARG A 84 -15.31 1.09 4.37
C ARG A 84 -14.26 1.94 3.64
N LEU A 85 -14.61 2.45 2.45
CA LEU A 85 -13.76 3.22 1.52
C LEU A 85 -12.74 2.43 0.67
N PHE A 86 -12.54 1.13 0.93
CA PHE A 86 -11.63 0.28 0.17
C PHE A 86 -12.36 -0.98 -0.28
N ASN A 87 -12.75 -1.00 -1.56
CA ASN A 87 -13.59 -2.05 -2.12
C ASN A 87 -12.83 -3.37 -2.30
N HIS A 88 -11.51 -3.30 -2.48
CA HIS A 88 -10.66 -4.48 -2.58
C HIS A 88 -9.55 -4.40 -1.53
N VAL A 89 -9.58 -5.30 -0.57
CA VAL A 89 -8.56 -5.43 0.46
C VAL A 89 -7.89 -6.79 0.30
N LEU A 90 -6.60 -6.78 -0.01
CA LEU A 90 -5.79 -7.98 -0.13
C LEU A 90 -5.12 -8.21 1.21
N VAL A 91 -5.29 -9.41 1.79
CA VAL A 91 -4.81 -9.74 3.14
C VAL A 91 -3.81 -10.88 3.04
N SER A 92 -2.59 -10.68 3.56
CA SER A 92 -1.55 -11.69 3.63
C SER A 92 -1.76 -12.65 4.80
N GLU A 93 -1.12 -13.82 4.76
CA GLU A 93 -1.19 -14.80 5.85
C GLU A 93 -0.70 -14.23 7.19
N GLY A 94 0.31 -13.36 7.16
CA GLY A 94 0.86 -12.65 8.33
C GLY A 94 -0.05 -11.54 8.89
N GLY A 95 -1.27 -11.37 8.37
CA GLY A 95 -2.23 -10.38 8.84
C GLY A 95 -1.97 -8.95 8.37
N GLY A 96 -1.02 -8.74 7.46
CA GLY A 96 -0.88 -7.48 6.74
C GLY A 96 -1.97 -7.34 5.70
N TYR A 97 -2.36 -6.11 5.37
CA TYR A 97 -3.32 -5.86 4.29
C TYR A 97 -2.90 -4.72 3.36
N PHE A 98 -3.41 -4.78 2.14
CA PHE A 98 -3.31 -3.77 1.09
C PHE A 98 -4.71 -3.45 0.57
N GLY A 99 -5.21 -2.27 0.90
CA GLY A 99 -6.52 -1.78 0.48
C GLY A 99 -6.41 -0.90 -0.78
N ILE A 100 -7.28 -1.16 -1.74
CA ILE A 100 -7.44 -0.42 -2.98
C ILE A 100 -8.79 0.30 -2.92
N GLY A 101 -8.73 1.62 -2.93
CA GLY A 101 -9.88 2.53 -2.97
C GLY A 101 -9.82 3.42 -4.21
N LYS A 102 -10.84 4.26 -4.39
CA LYS A 102 -10.89 5.18 -5.55
C LYS A 102 -9.81 6.26 -5.43
N GLY A 103 -8.72 6.12 -6.17
CA GLY A 103 -7.58 7.05 -6.16
C GLY A 103 -6.72 6.98 -4.90
N MET A 104 -6.80 5.86 -4.15
CA MET A 104 -6.03 5.69 -2.91
C MET A 104 -5.65 4.24 -2.64
N LEU A 105 -4.47 4.08 -2.06
CA LEU A 105 -3.96 2.82 -1.54
C LEU A 105 -3.81 2.93 -0.02
N ARG A 106 -4.06 1.84 0.69
CA ARG A 106 -3.78 1.74 2.13
C ARG A 106 -2.96 0.49 2.39
N ILE A 107 -1.78 0.67 2.96
CA ILE A 107 -0.80 -0.40 3.11
C ILE A 107 -0.47 -0.56 4.58
N SER A 108 -0.79 -1.72 5.15
CA SER A 108 -0.29 -2.11 6.47
C SER A 108 1.21 -2.26 6.43
N THR A 109 1.89 -1.82 7.50
CA THR A 109 3.32 -2.08 7.69
C THR A 109 3.64 -3.57 7.76
N LYS A 110 2.68 -4.45 8.04
CA LYS A 110 2.87 -5.91 8.04
C LYS A 110 2.71 -6.54 6.65
N PHE A 111 2.36 -5.77 5.62
CA PHE A 111 2.14 -6.32 4.28
C PHE A 111 3.48 -6.72 3.62
N PRO A 112 3.58 -7.91 2.99
CA PRO A 112 4.83 -8.38 2.37
C PRO A 112 5.25 -7.49 1.19
N LYS A 113 6.54 -7.14 1.14
CA LYS A 113 7.08 -6.24 0.09
C LYS A 113 7.04 -6.86 -1.30
N ASP A 114 7.33 -8.15 -1.41
CA ASP A 114 7.34 -8.85 -2.70
C ASP A 114 5.93 -8.87 -3.30
N SER A 115 4.92 -9.21 -2.49
CA SER A 115 3.51 -9.11 -2.89
C SER A 115 3.12 -7.67 -3.25
N LEU A 116 3.57 -6.68 -2.47
CA LEU A 116 3.32 -5.27 -2.75
C LEU A 116 3.87 -4.84 -4.12
N LEU A 117 5.09 -5.24 -4.46
CA LEU A 117 5.70 -4.91 -5.75
C LEU A 117 4.90 -5.48 -6.92
N GLU A 118 4.49 -6.75 -6.86
CA GLU A 118 3.70 -7.39 -7.92
C GLU A 118 2.32 -6.73 -8.08
N ILE A 119 1.69 -6.32 -6.97
CA ILE A 119 0.44 -5.57 -7.00
C ILE A 119 0.64 -4.19 -7.62
N LEU A 120 1.65 -3.43 -7.19
CA LEU A 120 1.93 -2.11 -7.75
C LEU A 120 2.25 -2.16 -9.24
N LYS A 121 3.00 -3.17 -9.67
CA LYS A 121 3.24 -3.43 -11.10
C LYS A 121 1.91 -3.64 -11.83
N THR A 122 1.02 -4.48 -11.31
CA THR A 122 -0.29 -4.74 -11.93
C THR A 122 -1.18 -3.50 -11.97
N LEU A 123 -1.11 -2.64 -10.96
CA LEU A 123 -1.96 -1.43 -10.85
C LEU A 123 -1.47 -0.25 -11.68
N LEU A 124 -0.16 -0.14 -11.90
CA LEU A 124 0.47 1.05 -12.46
C LEU A 124 1.05 0.83 -13.87
N SER A 125 1.11 -0.42 -14.36
CA SER A 125 1.52 -0.76 -15.73
C SER A 125 0.34 -0.68 -16.70
#